data_AF-A0A2S7X8Q2-F1
#
_entry.id   AF-A0A2S7X8Q2-F1
#
_cell.length_a   1.000
_cell.length_b   1.000
_cell.length_c   1.000
_cell.angle_alpha   90.00
_cell.angle_beta   90.00
_cell.angle_gamma   90.00
#
_symmetry.space_group_name_H-M   'P 1'
#
loop_
_entity.id
_entity.type
_entity.pdbx_description
1 polymer ?
#
loop_
_entity_poly.entity_id
_entity_poly.type
_entity_poly.pdbx_seq_one_letter_code
_entity_poly.pdbx_strand_id
1 'polypeptide(L)'
;MESQSFARVIAALAVINQFIVRGIELSSPILEALPALHVTIIGVVAAFFSAFAIYAYQKVNDAKEKLEDALKHSMSVSTPNTMMFNGNNIYVNEDGSLNWDNNGKEALRRATMLYSYLDYEEKYGIPRSSHQSEPSSEDVISACNELFSLFTTIFTTYPFWNNNLVHIEGQTDKVAKLCSKEFDAKRIQEMHRIVSYLNWTWNTNNRSLMTLASYAIEFTKQKQLKEQTEMFEKQMAEMPYQMDENEKQKIWKQFHLPHINKVTDFQGVFVSYFEKSHVVEKEVIPLLSVAISNFNTYNETFRVKETTLKVITLIMFNMLFGVLLPLVTLNLLVGVQFEWSNFWFSSFEYFVLFLTMFPYLWAGKFLFDKVKKLNFA
;
A
#
# COMPACT_ATOMS: atom_id res chain seq x y z
N MET A 1 29.98 88.43 -45.31
CA MET A 1 28.78 87.73 -44.79
C MET A 1 28.98 86.22 -44.59
N GLU A 2 30.20 85.67 -44.70
CA GLU A 2 30.42 84.20 -44.64
C GLU A 2 30.97 83.68 -43.29
N SER A 3 31.59 84.53 -42.47
CA SER A 3 32.23 84.12 -41.19
C SER A 3 31.23 83.71 -40.09
N GLN A 4 30.06 84.38 -39.99
CA GLN A 4 29.03 84.03 -39.00
C GLN A 4 28.28 82.74 -39.33
N SER A 5 28.24 82.34 -40.61
CA SER A 5 27.63 81.07 -41.04
C SER A 5 28.50 79.88 -40.62
N PHE A 6 29.81 80.00 -40.82
CA PHE A 6 30.77 78.94 -40.51
C PHE A 6 30.89 78.67 -39.00
N ALA A 7 30.88 79.72 -38.17
CA ALA A 7 30.90 79.59 -36.71
C ALA A 7 29.64 78.90 -36.15
N ARG A 8 28.46 79.13 -36.76
CA ARG A 8 27.21 78.48 -36.39
C ARG A 8 27.19 76.99 -36.77
N VAL A 9 27.80 76.63 -37.89
CA VAL A 9 27.93 75.22 -38.32
C VAL A 9 28.88 74.44 -37.39
N ILE A 10 30.01 75.04 -37.00
CA ILE A 10 30.95 74.42 -36.05
C ILE A 10 30.31 74.26 -34.65
N ALA A 11 29.56 75.27 -34.19
CA ALA A 11 28.84 75.18 -32.91
C ALA A 11 27.73 74.11 -32.96
N ALA A 12 27.02 73.98 -34.08
CA ALA A 12 26.01 72.92 -34.25
C ALA A 12 26.66 71.52 -34.28
N LEU A 13 27.80 71.37 -34.95
CA LEU A 13 28.57 70.12 -34.95
C LEU A 13 29.13 69.78 -33.57
N ALA A 14 29.57 70.76 -32.78
CA ALA A 14 30.02 70.54 -31.41
C ALA A 14 28.88 70.12 -30.47
N VAL A 15 27.69 70.72 -30.61
CA VAL A 15 26.49 70.33 -29.84
C VAL A 15 25.98 68.95 -30.24
N ILE A 16 26.02 68.61 -31.53
CA ILE A 16 25.67 67.27 -32.03
C ILE A 16 26.68 66.24 -31.51
N ASN A 17 27.98 66.56 -31.53
CA ASN A 17 29.01 65.67 -30.99
C ASN A 17 28.88 65.52 -29.46
N GLN A 18 28.50 66.57 -28.74
CA GLN A 18 28.24 66.53 -27.30
C GLN A 18 26.95 65.78 -26.95
N PHE A 19 25.93 65.80 -27.82
CA PHE A 19 24.72 64.96 -27.72
C PHE A 19 24.99 63.49 -28.06
N ILE A 20 25.87 63.22 -29.04
CA ILE A 20 26.30 61.87 -29.39
C ILE A 20 27.16 61.28 -28.27
N VAL A 21 28.09 62.05 -27.69
CA VAL A 21 28.92 61.61 -26.57
C VAL A 21 28.09 61.43 -25.28
N ARG A 22 27.07 62.27 -25.04
CA ARG A 22 26.11 62.05 -23.92
C ARG A 22 25.07 60.95 -24.17
N GLY A 23 24.82 60.58 -25.43
CA GLY A 23 23.96 59.45 -25.79
C GLY A 23 24.64 58.08 -25.65
N ILE A 24 25.94 58.04 -25.37
CA ILE A 24 26.73 56.80 -25.23
C ILE A 24 26.78 56.27 -23.78
N GLU A 25 26.32 57.04 -22.78
CA GLU A 25 26.06 56.52 -21.42
C GLU A 25 24.60 56.08 -21.27
N LEU A 26 24.16 55.09 -22.06
CA LEU A 26 22.88 54.40 -21.87
C LEU A 26 23.09 52.99 -21.29
N SER A 27 24.00 52.84 -20.34
CA SER A 27 23.97 51.70 -19.41
C SER A 27 22.83 51.94 -18.43
N SER A 28 21.66 51.33 -18.67
CA SER A 28 20.59 51.32 -17.66
C SER A 28 21.10 50.57 -16.43
N PRO A 29 21.39 51.25 -15.30
CA PRO A 29 22.02 50.62 -14.14
C PRO A 29 21.16 49.50 -13.53
N ILE A 30 19.86 49.53 -13.82
CA ILE A 30 18.91 48.49 -13.44
C ILE A 30 19.12 47.23 -14.30
N LEU A 31 19.29 47.37 -15.61
CA LEU A 31 19.45 46.24 -16.53
C LEU A 31 20.76 45.49 -16.28
N GLU A 32 21.80 46.21 -15.85
CA GLU A 32 23.11 45.67 -15.49
C GLU A 32 23.11 44.92 -14.14
N ALA A 33 22.33 45.40 -13.17
CA ALA A 33 22.23 44.77 -11.84
C ALA A 33 21.28 43.56 -11.79
N LEU A 34 20.32 43.47 -12.72
CA LEU A 34 19.29 42.42 -12.75
C LEU A 34 19.85 40.98 -12.75
N PRO A 35 20.83 40.62 -13.59
CA PRO A 35 21.43 39.29 -13.59
C PRO A 35 22.04 38.90 -12.24
N ALA A 36 22.82 39.78 -11.62
CA ALA A 36 23.48 39.51 -10.34
C ALA A 36 22.46 39.32 -9.20
N LEU A 37 21.40 40.13 -9.18
CA LEU A 37 20.30 39.99 -8.22
C LEU A 37 19.56 38.66 -8.40
N HIS A 38 19.20 38.30 -9.63
CA HIS A 38 18.48 37.05 -9.90
C HIS A 38 19.33 35.81 -9.61
N VAL A 39 20.62 35.80 -9.94
CA VAL A 39 21.53 34.71 -9.58
C VAL A 39 21.62 34.55 -8.06
N THR A 40 21.69 35.66 -7.31
CA THR A 40 21.71 35.62 -5.84
C THR A 40 20.41 35.06 -5.28
N ILE A 41 19.26 35.51 -5.79
CA ILE A 41 17.94 35.00 -5.40
C ILE A 41 17.81 33.51 -5.72
N ILE A 42 18.24 33.08 -6.91
CA ILE A 42 18.27 31.65 -7.29
C ILE A 42 19.12 30.86 -6.30
N GLY A 43 20.30 31.35 -5.92
CA GLY A 43 21.17 30.70 -4.94
C GLY A 43 20.51 30.54 -3.57
N VAL A 44 19.86 31.60 -3.07
CA VAL A 44 19.12 31.59 -1.80
C VAL A 44 17.95 30.61 -1.87
N VAL A 45 17.11 30.69 -2.91
CA VAL A 45 15.97 29.77 -3.11
C VAL A 45 16.44 28.33 -3.22
N ALA A 46 17.52 28.07 -3.96
CA ALA A 46 18.10 26.73 -4.12
C ALA A 46 18.62 26.18 -2.78
N ALA A 47 19.28 27.00 -1.95
CA ALA A 47 19.77 26.59 -0.64
C ALA A 47 18.62 26.23 0.33
N PHE A 48 17.63 27.11 0.46
CA PHE A 48 16.45 26.85 1.30
C PHE A 48 15.67 25.63 0.81
N PHE A 49 15.46 25.53 -0.50
CA PHE A 49 14.75 24.40 -1.09
C PHE A 49 15.53 23.09 -0.91
N SER A 50 16.86 23.09 -1.03
CA SER A 50 17.67 21.89 -0.81
C SER A 50 17.53 21.38 0.63
N ALA A 51 17.58 22.28 1.62
CA ALA A 51 17.36 21.92 3.02
C ALA A 51 15.95 21.37 3.25
N PHE A 52 14.92 22.02 2.70
CA PHE A 52 13.53 21.55 2.76
C PHE A 52 13.36 20.17 2.08
N ALA A 53 13.92 19.99 0.88
CA ALA A 53 13.78 18.77 0.11
C ALA A 53 14.45 17.59 0.81
N ILE A 54 15.63 17.78 1.41
CA ILE A 54 16.31 16.75 2.21
C ILE A 54 15.43 16.36 3.40
N TYR A 55 14.95 17.34 4.17
CA TYR A 55 14.10 17.09 5.34
C TYR A 55 12.80 16.37 4.97
N ALA A 56 12.10 16.87 3.95
CA ALA A 56 10.83 16.30 3.51
C ALA A 56 11.01 14.89 2.94
N TYR A 57 12.06 14.65 2.14
CA TYR A 57 12.38 13.34 1.61
C TYR A 57 12.70 12.33 2.72
N GLN A 58 13.50 12.73 3.70
CA GLN A 58 13.77 11.91 4.90
C GLN A 58 12.47 11.56 5.62
N LYS A 59 11.60 12.54 5.90
CA LYS A 59 10.34 12.29 6.63
C LYS A 59 9.37 11.38 5.87
N VAL A 60 9.24 11.55 4.56
CA VAL A 60 8.38 10.69 3.73
C VAL A 60 8.94 9.27 3.68
N ASN A 61 10.25 9.11 3.51
CA ASN A 61 10.88 7.79 3.49
C ASN A 61 10.81 7.09 4.85
N ASP A 62 11.10 7.79 5.95
CA ASP A 62 10.99 7.23 7.31
C ASP A 62 9.56 6.72 7.57
N ALA A 63 8.54 7.45 7.12
CA ALA A 63 7.15 7.05 7.26
C ALA A 63 6.79 5.86 6.35
N LYS A 64 7.36 5.82 5.14
CA LYS A 64 7.20 4.70 4.23
C LYS A 64 7.82 3.42 4.78
N GLU A 65 9.04 3.48 5.31
CA GLU A 65 9.72 2.33 5.94
C GLU A 65 8.91 1.81 7.13
N LYS A 66 8.41 2.71 7.99
CA LYS A 66 7.51 2.33 9.09
C LYS A 66 6.22 1.68 8.61
N LEU A 67 5.65 2.14 7.51
CA LEU A 67 4.48 1.52 6.89
C LEU A 67 4.83 0.11 6.38
N GLU A 68 5.94 -0.05 5.65
CA GLU A 68 6.39 -1.36 5.17
C GLU A 68 6.63 -2.35 6.31
N ASP A 69 7.25 -1.91 7.41
CA ASP A 69 7.47 -2.75 8.59
C ASP A 69 6.16 -3.11 9.31
N ALA A 70 5.23 -2.16 9.41
CA ALA A 70 3.89 -2.42 9.94
C ALA A 70 3.12 -3.43 9.08
N LEU A 71 3.25 -3.35 7.75
CA LEU A 71 2.64 -4.31 6.81
C LEU A 71 3.28 -5.69 6.96
N LYS A 72 4.61 -5.78 7.07
CA LYS A 72 5.31 -7.06 7.34
C LYS A 72 4.87 -7.70 8.65
N HIS A 73 4.77 -6.89 9.71
CA HIS A 73 4.30 -7.37 11.00
C HIS A 73 2.84 -7.86 10.91
N SER A 74 1.95 -7.08 10.29
CA SER A 74 0.55 -7.45 10.02
C SER A 74 0.43 -8.78 9.28
N MET A 75 1.24 -8.97 8.23
CA MET A 75 1.31 -10.23 7.47
C MET A 75 1.68 -11.41 8.37
N SER A 76 2.72 -11.28 9.19
CA SER A 76 3.17 -12.35 10.08
C SER A 76 2.11 -12.75 11.10
N VAL A 77 1.45 -11.77 11.72
CA VAL A 77 0.45 -11.97 12.78
C VAL A 77 -0.82 -12.60 12.20
N SER A 78 -1.24 -12.14 11.02
CA SER A 78 -2.50 -12.54 10.38
C SER A 78 -2.42 -13.89 9.66
N THR A 79 -1.21 -14.42 9.44
CA THR A 79 -1.04 -15.72 8.77
C THR A 79 -1.62 -16.85 9.64
N PRO A 80 -2.53 -17.69 9.12
CA PRO A 80 -3.10 -18.81 9.88
C PRO A 80 -2.07 -19.87 10.29
N ASN A 81 -2.23 -20.44 11.49
CA ASN A 81 -1.39 -21.54 11.98
C ASN A 81 -1.78 -22.88 11.36
N THR A 82 -3.08 -23.04 11.08
CA THR A 82 -3.67 -24.25 10.51
C THR A 82 -4.59 -23.84 9.38
N MET A 83 -4.50 -24.49 8.23
CA MET A 83 -5.28 -24.16 7.04
C MET A 83 -6.06 -25.37 6.55
N MET A 84 -7.25 -25.12 6.03
CA MET A 84 -8.03 -26.12 5.33
C MET A 84 -7.95 -25.86 3.82
N PHE A 85 -7.43 -26.82 3.07
CA PHE A 85 -7.37 -26.76 1.62
C PHE A 85 -8.61 -27.44 1.04
N ASN A 86 -9.49 -26.65 0.44
CA ASN A 86 -10.65 -27.17 -0.28
C ASN A 86 -10.69 -26.56 -1.69
N GLY A 87 -10.80 -27.39 -2.72
CA GLY A 87 -10.68 -26.96 -4.12
C GLY A 87 -11.76 -25.96 -4.52
N ASN A 88 -13.00 -26.20 -4.08
CA ASN A 88 -14.11 -25.27 -4.25
C ASN A 88 -14.32 -24.44 -2.97
N ASN A 89 -14.23 -23.12 -3.08
CA ASN A 89 -14.36 -22.20 -1.95
C ASN A 89 -15.54 -21.24 -2.15
N ILE A 90 -16.67 -21.55 -1.52
CA ILE A 90 -17.89 -20.74 -1.58
C ILE A 90 -17.74 -19.37 -0.92
N TYR A 91 -16.67 -19.14 -0.15
CA TYR A 91 -16.42 -17.88 0.55
C TYR A 91 -15.66 -16.87 -0.32
N VAL A 92 -15.39 -17.19 -1.59
CA VAL A 92 -14.75 -16.29 -2.54
C VAL A 92 -15.66 -16.03 -3.74
N ASN A 93 -15.89 -14.76 -4.01
CA ASN A 93 -16.66 -14.29 -5.16
C ASN A 93 -15.89 -14.52 -6.47
N GLU A 94 -16.59 -14.46 -7.61
CA GLU A 94 -15.97 -14.62 -8.93
C GLU A 94 -14.85 -13.60 -9.22
N ASP A 95 -14.87 -12.44 -8.58
CA ASP A 95 -13.84 -11.39 -8.72
C ASP A 95 -12.62 -11.62 -7.81
N GLY A 96 -12.63 -12.67 -6.98
CA GLY A 96 -11.59 -13.00 -6.00
C GLY A 96 -11.74 -12.31 -4.64
N SER A 97 -12.81 -11.54 -4.43
CA SER A 97 -13.10 -10.89 -3.14
C SER A 97 -13.73 -11.86 -2.15
N LEU A 98 -13.56 -11.60 -0.85
CA LEU A 98 -14.20 -12.38 0.20
C LEU A 98 -15.73 -12.16 0.17
N ASN A 99 -16.50 -13.25 0.06
CA ASN A 99 -17.96 -13.24 0.19
C ASN A 99 -18.38 -13.18 1.67
N TRP A 100 -17.97 -12.11 2.34
CA TRP A 100 -18.15 -11.93 3.77
C TRP A 100 -19.62 -11.71 4.15
N ASP A 101 -20.30 -10.79 3.45
CA ASP A 101 -21.62 -10.32 3.85
C ASP A 101 -22.73 -11.35 3.63
N ASN A 102 -22.54 -12.30 2.72
CA ASN A 102 -23.46 -13.41 2.52
C ASN A 102 -22.91 -14.67 3.19
N ASN A 103 -22.09 -15.45 2.46
CA ASN A 103 -21.70 -16.80 2.87
C ASN A 103 -20.87 -16.81 4.17
N GLY A 104 -20.03 -15.79 4.39
CA GLY A 104 -19.22 -15.69 5.60
C GLY A 104 -20.05 -15.50 6.88
N LYS A 105 -20.87 -14.44 6.92
CA LYS A 105 -21.78 -14.19 8.05
C LYS A 105 -22.80 -15.30 8.23
N GLU A 106 -23.30 -15.89 7.15
CA GLU A 106 -24.27 -16.98 7.23
C GLU A 106 -23.67 -18.25 7.87
N ALA A 107 -22.43 -18.61 7.52
CA ALA A 107 -21.75 -19.74 8.15
C ALA A 107 -21.53 -19.51 9.67
N LEU A 108 -21.14 -18.30 10.07
CA LEU A 108 -21.03 -17.92 11.48
C LEU A 108 -22.39 -17.97 12.20
N ARG A 109 -23.44 -17.45 11.56
CA ARG A 109 -24.80 -17.47 12.10
C ARG A 109 -25.30 -18.89 12.27
N ARG A 110 -25.10 -19.76 11.28
CA ARG A 110 -25.48 -21.17 11.35
C ARG A 110 -24.78 -21.86 12.51
N ALA A 111 -23.46 -21.71 12.61
CA ALA A 111 -22.67 -22.35 13.66
C ALA A 111 -23.06 -21.88 15.07
N THR A 112 -23.26 -20.57 15.25
CA THR A 112 -23.67 -20.01 16.55
C THR A 112 -25.09 -20.41 16.95
N MET A 113 -25.99 -20.65 15.99
CA MET A 113 -27.38 -21.03 16.30
C MET A 113 -27.53 -22.45 16.84
N LEU A 114 -26.71 -23.41 16.41
CA LEU A 114 -26.87 -24.85 16.73
C LEU A 114 -26.93 -25.12 18.24
N TYR A 115 -26.12 -24.42 19.03
CA TYR A 115 -26.08 -24.56 20.49
C TYR A 115 -26.36 -23.25 21.23
N SER A 116 -26.94 -22.25 20.55
CA SER A 116 -27.19 -20.88 21.06
C SER A 116 -27.89 -20.81 22.43
N TYR A 117 -28.67 -21.84 22.79
CA TYR A 117 -29.31 -21.94 24.10
C TYR A 117 -28.28 -21.95 25.24
N LEU A 118 -27.05 -22.41 25.03
CA LEU A 118 -26.01 -22.46 26.05
C LEU A 118 -25.54 -21.05 26.45
N ASP A 119 -25.34 -20.16 25.47
CA ASP A 119 -24.99 -18.77 25.76
C ASP A 119 -26.17 -18.03 26.41
N TYR A 120 -27.39 -18.36 26.00
CA TYR A 120 -28.62 -17.77 26.54
C TYR A 120 -28.87 -18.20 27.99
N GLU A 121 -28.67 -19.49 28.29
CA GLU A 121 -28.76 -20.04 29.64
C GLU A 121 -27.71 -19.43 30.56
N GLU A 122 -26.48 -19.25 30.09
CA GLU A 122 -25.43 -18.59 30.87
C GLU A 122 -25.75 -17.13 31.16
N LYS A 123 -26.26 -16.40 30.16
CA LYS A 123 -26.51 -14.97 30.28
C LYS A 123 -27.80 -14.65 31.05
N TYR A 124 -28.83 -15.47 30.91
CA TYR A 124 -30.18 -15.16 31.43
C TYR A 124 -30.74 -16.23 32.38
N GLY A 125 -30.06 -17.35 32.59
CA GLY A 125 -30.51 -18.44 33.46
C GLY A 125 -31.71 -19.21 32.91
N ILE A 126 -32.02 -19.08 31.62
CA ILE A 126 -33.18 -19.71 31.00
C ILE A 126 -32.72 -21.01 30.32
N PRO A 127 -33.18 -22.19 30.80
CA PRO A 127 -32.76 -23.46 30.24
C PRO A 127 -33.35 -23.67 28.84
N ARG A 128 -32.74 -24.60 28.11
CA ARG A 128 -33.21 -25.01 26.78
C ARG A 128 -34.69 -25.40 26.80
N SER A 129 -35.41 -24.98 25.76
CA SER A 129 -36.79 -25.44 25.53
C SER A 129 -36.82 -26.94 25.27
N SER A 130 -37.72 -27.66 25.93
CA SER A 130 -37.96 -29.09 25.71
C SER A 130 -38.42 -29.43 24.28
N HIS A 131 -38.79 -28.42 23.49
CA HIS A 131 -39.29 -28.58 22.12
C HIS A 131 -38.20 -28.37 21.06
N GLN A 132 -36.99 -27.96 21.44
CA GLN A 132 -35.87 -27.83 20.50
C GLN A 132 -35.21 -29.20 20.27
N SER A 133 -35.26 -29.70 19.04
CA SER A 133 -34.53 -30.90 18.62
C SER A 133 -33.02 -30.71 18.71
N GLU A 134 -32.28 -31.75 19.05
CA GLU A 134 -30.82 -31.71 18.96
C GLU A 134 -30.36 -31.64 17.50
N PRO A 135 -29.29 -30.88 17.20
CA PRO A 135 -28.65 -30.90 15.89
C PRO A 135 -28.23 -32.31 15.49
N SER A 136 -28.33 -32.64 14.20
CA SER A 136 -27.79 -33.90 13.69
C SER A 136 -26.26 -33.90 13.75
N SER A 137 -25.65 -35.09 13.86
CA SER A 137 -24.18 -35.22 13.85
C SER A 137 -23.56 -34.71 12.56
N GLU A 138 -24.23 -34.91 11.42
CA GLU A 138 -23.79 -34.44 10.10
C GLU A 138 -23.81 -32.90 10.02
N ASP A 139 -24.84 -32.25 10.56
CA ASP A 139 -24.94 -30.80 10.59
C ASP A 139 -23.84 -30.17 11.45
N VAL A 140 -23.54 -30.78 12.60
CA VAL A 140 -22.49 -30.31 13.51
C VAL A 140 -21.10 -30.42 12.86
N ILE A 141 -20.78 -31.56 12.26
CA ILE A 141 -19.51 -31.76 11.55
C ILE A 141 -19.41 -30.80 10.35
N SER A 142 -20.50 -30.62 9.59
CA SER A 142 -20.55 -29.73 8.43
C SER A 142 -20.30 -28.28 8.84
N ALA A 143 -20.99 -27.78 9.86
CA ALA A 143 -20.81 -26.41 10.36
C ALA A 143 -19.38 -26.15 10.84
N CYS A 144 -18.72 -27.12 11.49
CA CYS A 144 -17.32 -26.98 11.90
C CYS A 144 -16.34 -26.91 10.73
N ASN A 145 -16.54 -27.75 9.70
CA ASN A 145 -15.72 -27.72 8.49
C ASN A 145 -15.93 -26.41 7.70
N GLU A 146 -17.18 -25.96 7.59
CA GLU A 146 -17.55 -24.68 6.99
C GLU A 146 -16.83 -23.52 7.70
N LEU A 147 -16.88 -23.47 9.04
CA LEU A 147 -16.17 -22.46 9.81
C LEU A 147 -14.65 -22.51 9.62
N PHE A 148 -14.05 -23.70 9.62
CA PHE A 148 -12.61 -23.83 9.45
C PHE A 148 -12.16 -23.34 8.05
N SER A 149 -12.93 -23.71 7.02
CA SER A 149 -12.71 -23.22 5.65
C SER A 149 -12.90 -21.70 5.57
N LEU A 150 -13.95 -21.16 6.19
CA LEU A 150 -14.20 -19.72 6.26
C LEU A 150 -13.03 -18.98 6.93
N PHE A 151 -12.59 -19.42 8.11
CA PHE A 151 -11.50 -18.78 8.83
C PHE A 151 -10.19 -18.79 8.04
N THR A 152 -9.87 -19.92 7.40
CA THR A 152 -8.73 -20.00 6.47
C THR A 152 -8.87 -18.92 5.41
N THR A 153 -10.05 -18.85 4.76
CA THR A 153 -10.32 -17.91 3.67
C THR A 153 -10.24 -16.45 4.09
N ILE A 154 -10.80 -16.08 5.25
CA ILE A 154 -10.78 -14.70 5.75
C ILE A 154 -9.34 -14.18 5.81
N PHE A 155 -8.46 -14.93 6.45
CA PHE A 155 -7.09 -14.49 6.68
C PHE A 155 -6.19 -14.63 5.46
N THR A 156 -6.61 -15.39 4.43
CA THR A 156 -5.85 -15.59 3.18
C THR A 156 -6.42 -14.86 1.96
N THR A 157 -7.37 -13.96 2.14
CA THR A 157 -7.99 -13.17 1.06
C THR A 157 -8.08 -11.68 1.42
N TYR A 158 -8.41 -10.82 0.45
CA TYR A 158 -8.61 -9.40 0.73
C TYR A 158 -9.73 -9.22 1.79
N PRO A 159 -9.53 -8.40 2.84
CA PRO A 159 -8.50 -7.36 2.98
C PRO A 159 -7.18 -7.82 3.64
N PHE A 160 -7.05 -9.10 3.99
CA PHE A 160 -5.84 -9.70 4.56
C PHE A 160 -4.87 -10.17 3.45
N TRP A 161 -4.11 -11.23 3.69
CA TRP A 161 -2.90 -11.56 2.94
C TRP A 161 -2.95 -12.99 2.41
N ASN A 162 -2.90 -13.18 1.09
CA ASN A 162 -2.79 -14.53 0.53
C ASN A 162 -1.36 -15.10 0.69
N ASN A 163 -0.32 -14.33 0.36
CA ASN A 163 1.09 -14.77 0.39
C ASN A 163 1.35 -16.12 -0.35
N ASN A 164 0.54 -16.44 -1.36
CA ASN A 164 0.53 -17.72 -2.07
C ASN A 164 0.33 -18.94 -1.14
N LEU A 165 -0.32 -18.74 0.02
CA LEU A 165 -0.58 -19.80 0.97
C LEU A 165 -1.72 -20.70 0.52
N VAL A 166 -2.71 -20.14 -0.19
CA VAL A 166 -3.91 -20.89 -0.60
C VAL A 166 -4.14 -20.72 -2.10
N HIS A 167 -4.24 -21.87 -2.77
CA HIS A 167 -4.70 -21.97 -4.15
C HIS A 167 -6.19 -22.29 -4.16
N ILE A 168 -6.98 -21.35 -4.69
CA ILE A 168 -8.42 -21.51 -4.90
C ILE A 168 -8.63 -21.81 -6.37
N GLU A 169 -9.24 -22.96 -6.66
CA GLU A 169 -9.42 -23.45 -8.02
C GLU A 169 -10.19 -22.41 -8.86
N GLY A 170 -9.63 -22.03 -10.01
CA GLY A 170 -10.23 -21.03 -10.91
C GLY A 170 -10.22 -19.57 -10.43
N GLN A 171 -9.78 -19.29 -9.19
CA GLN A 171 -9.84 -17.94 -8.58
C GLN A 171 -8.49 -17.43 -8.02
N THR A 172 -7.47 -18.29 -7.94
CA THR A 172 -6.14 -17.96 -7.35
C THR A 172 -5.56 -16.65 -7.86
N ASP A 173 -5.50 -16.43 -9.17
CA ASP A 173 -4.90 -15.23 -9.77
C ASP A 173 -5.64 -13.95 -9.38
N LYS A 174 -6.96 -14.03 -9.25
CA LYS A 174 -7.82 -12.90 -8.90
C LYS A 174 -7.61 -12.51 -7.42
N VAL A 175 -7.57 -13.51 -6.54
CA VAL A 175 -7.26 -13.31 -5.11
C VAL A 175 -5.88 -12.69 -4.94
N ALA A 176 -4.86 -13.25 -5.61
CA ALA A 176 -3.49 -12.75 -5.54
C ALA A 176 -3.40 -11.29 -6.04
N LYS A 177 -4.09 -10.97 -7.14
CA LYS A 177 -4.17 -9.61 -7.69
C LYS A 177 -4.86 -8.62 -6.75
N LEU A 178 -5.90 -9.03 -6.03
CA LEU A 178 -6.56 -8.17 -5.05
C LEU A 178 -5.69 -7.95 -3.80
N CYS A 179 -5.03 -9.00 -3.30
CA CYS A 179 -4.16 -8.90 -2.14
C CYS A 179 -2.91 -8.04 -2.39
N SER A 180 -2.43 -8.00 -3.65
CA SER A 180 -1.27 -7.21 -4.07
C SER A 180 -1.57 -5.74 -4.39
N LYS A 181 -2.84 -5.31 -4.32
CA LYS A 181 -3.19 -3.89 -4.44
C LYS A 181 -2.51 -3.08 -3.33
N GLU A 182 -2.18 -1.84 -3.67
CA GLU A 182 -1.62 -0.88 -2.73
C GLU A 182 -2.48 -0.79 -1.46
N PHE A 183 -1.80 -0.73 -0.32
CA PHE A 183 -2.46 -0.74 0.98
C PHE A 183 -2.99 0.65 1.29
N ASP A 184 -4.30 0.77 1.54
CA ASP A 184 -4.96 2.05 1.77
C ASP A 184 -5.83 2.04 3.04
N ALA A 185 -6.38 3.21 3.39
CA ALA A 185 -7.24 3.36 4.56
C ALA A 185 -8.54 2.54 4.45
N LYS A 186 -9.06 2.31 3.22
CA LYS A 186 -10.26 1.50 3.01
C LYS A 186 -10.01 0.03 3.36
N ARG A 187 -8.83 -0.49 3.02
CA ARG A 187 -8.43 -1.84 3.40
C ARG A 187 -8.40 -2.03 4.92
N ILE A 188 -7.93 -1.04 5.68
CA ILE A 188 -7.99 -1.06 7.15
C ILE A 188 -9.44 -1.07 7.67
N GLN A 189 -10.31 -0.26 7.08
CA GLN A 189 -11.73 -0.24 7.45
C GLN A 189 -12.40 -1.60 7.23
N GLU A 190 -12.10 -2.26 6.11
CA GLU A 190 -12.60 -3.61 5.84
C GLU A 190 -12.02 -4.65 6.81
N MET A 191 -10.71 -4.57 7.14
CA MET A 191 -10.11 -5.43 8.18
C MET A 191 -10.87 -5.26 9.50
N HIS A 192 -11.05 -4.02 9.95
CA HIS A 192 -11.78 -3.69 11.18
C HIS A 192 -13.20 -4.24 11.17
N ARG A 193 -13.93 -4.04 10.07
CA ARG A 193 -15.32 -4.51 9.91
C ARG A 193 -15.44 -6.02 10.10
N ILE A 194 -14.50 -6.79 9.57
CA ILE A 194 -14.49 -8.25 9.66
C ILE A 194 -14.06 -8.70 11.06
N VAL A 195 -12.91 -8.23 11.57
CA VAL A 195 -12.38 -8.71 12.87
C VAL A 195 -13.25 -8.31 14.05
N SER A 196 -13.86 -7.12 14.03
CA SER A 196 -14.75 -6.72 15.12
C SER A 196 -16.02 -7.56 15.14
N TYR A 197 -16.51 -7.99 13.99
CA TYR A 197 -17.65 -8.92 13.93
C TYR A 197 -17.26 -10.31 14.42
N LEU A 198 -16.07 -10.81 14.06
CA LEU A 198 -15.54 -12.06 14.59
C LEU A 198 -15.38 -11.99 16.12
N ASN A 199 -14.77 -10.92 16.64
CA ASN A 199 -14.54 -10.73 18.06
C ASN A 199 -15.86 -10.55 18.82
N TRP A 200 -16.82 -9.81 18.27
CA TRP A 200 -18.18 -9.72 18.81
C TRP A 200 -18.82 -11.11 18.88
N THR A 201 -18.80 -11.87 17.78
CA THR A 201 -19.37 -13.22 17.71
C THR A 201 -18.74 -14.15 18.75
N TRP A 202 -17.42 -14.11 18.91
CA TRP A 202 -16.72 -14.87 19.93
C TRP A 202 -17.17 -14.47 21.34
N ASN A 203 -17.17 -13.17 21.64
CA ASN A 203 -17.54 -12.67 22.95
C ASN A 203 -19.00 -12.99 23.31
N THR A 204 -19.90 -13.12 22.34
CA THR A 204 -21.31 -13.44 22.57
C THR A 204 -21.62 -14.93 22.52
N ASN A 205 -20.85 -15.73 21.77
CA ASN A 205 -21.19 -17.11 21.45
C ASN A 205 -20.07 -18.14 21.66
N ASN A 206 -19.04 -17.79 22.44
CA ASN A 206 -17.91 -18.67 22.73
C ASN A 206 -18.37 -20.06 23.20
N ARG A 207 -19.29 -20.13 24.17
CA ARG A 207 -19.70 -21.42 24.75
C ARG A 207 -20.42 -22.30 23.74
N SER A 208 -21.30 -21.73 22.92
CA SER A 208 -21.92 -22.45 21.81
C SER A 208 -20.90 -22.96 20.80
N LEU A 209 -19.95 -22.13 20.40
CA LEU A 209 -18.92 -22.49 19.42
C LEU A 209 -17.95 -23.56 19.96
N MET A 210 -17.57 -23.48 21.24
CA MET A 210 -16.72 -24.48 21.87
C MET A 210 -17.41 -25.81 22.10
N THR A 211 -18.71 -25.78 22.38
CA THR A 211 -19.54 -26.99 22.46
C THR A 211 -19.72 -27.62 21.08
N LEU A 212 -20.00 -26.81 20.07
CA LEU A 212 -20.07 -27.24 18.67
C LEU A 212 -18.77 -27.95 18.26
N ALA A 213 -17.61 -27.32 18.53
CA ALA A 213 -16.31 -27.89 18.23
C ALA A 213 -16.06 -29.21 18.99
N SER A 214 -16.40 -29.28 20.28
CA SER A 214 -16.26 -30.50 21.08
C SER A 214 -17.09 -31.65 20.53
N TYR A 215 -18.35 -31.39 20.17
CA TYR A 215 -19.23 -32.42 19.62
C TYR A 215 -18.85 -32.81 18.20
N ALA A 216 -18.36 -31.89 17.38
CA ALA A 216 -17.84 -32.22 16.06
C ALA A 216 -16.63 -33.17 16.14
N ILE A 217 -15.73 -32.98 17.12
CA ILE A 217 -14.61 -33.90 17.36
C ILE A 217 -15.14 -35.30 17.69
N GLU A 218 -16.06 -35.40 18.65
CA GLU A 218 -16.63 -36.68 19.08
C GLU A 218 -17.41 -37.38 17.97
N PHE A 219 -18.29 -36.67 17.27
CA PHE A 219 -19.07 -37.24 16.17
C PHE A 219 -18.19 -37.66 14.99
N THR A 220 -17.13 -36.90 14.68
CA THR A 220 -16.17 -37.30 13.63
C THR A 220 -15.43 -38.57 14.03
N LYS A 221 -15.02 -38.68 15.30
CA LYS A 221 -14.38 -39.89 15.84
C LYS A 221 -15.29 -41.10 15.79
N GLN A 222 -16.56 -40.95 16.17
CA GLN A 222 -17.55 -42.02 16.11
C GLN A 222 -17.83 -42.46 14.68
N LYS A 223 -17.96 -41.51 13.75
CA LYS A 223 -18.14 -41.79 12.32
C LYS A 223 -16.96 -42.57 11.76
N GLN A 224 -15.73 -42.12 12.00
CA GLN A 224 -14.51 -42.81 11.57
C GLN A 224 -14.39 -44.19 12.21
N LEU A 225 -14.70 -44.34 13.50
CA LEU A 225 -14.70 -45.62 14.19
C LEU A 225 -15.65 -46.60 13.50
N LYS A 226 -16.87 -46.18 13.20
CA LYS A 226 -17.86 -47.00 12.50
C LYS A 226 -17.39 -47.41 11.12
N GLU A 227 -16.96 -46.46 10.28
CA GLU A 227 -16.49 -46.72 8.91
C GLU A 227 -15.28 -47.66 8.89
N GLN A 228 -14.30 -47.45 9.77
CA GLN A 228 -13.11 -48.30 9.88
C GLN A 228 -13.45 -49.70 10.39
N THR A 229 -14.39 -49.82 11.33
CA THR A 229 -14.85 -51.12 11.85
C THR A 229 -15.54 -51.91 10.74
N GLU A 230 -16.47 -51.29 10.02
CA GLU A 230 -17.19 -51.93 8.91
C GLU A 230 -16.24 -52.34 7.77
N MET A 231 -15.26 -51.50 7.43
CA MET A 231 -14.24 -51.86 6.43
C MET A 231 -13.35 -53.01 6.90
N PHE A 232 -12.90 -52.98 8.15
CA PHE A 232 -12.07 -54.04 8.71
C PHE A 232 -12.82 -55.37 8.78
N GLU A 233 -14.07 -55.37 9.25
CA GLU A 233 -14.91 -56.56 9.29
C GLU A 233 -15.15 -57.16 7.89
N LYS A 234 -15.40 -56.32 6.87
CA LYS A 234 -15.50 -56.77 5.47
C LYS A 234 -14.20 -57.40 4.98
N GLN A 235 -13.06 -56.74 5.21
CA GLN A 235 -11.74 -57.27 4.84
C GLN A 235 -11.42 -58.60 5.55
N MET A 236 -11.84 -58.75 6.81
CA MET A 236 -11.65 -60.00 7.56
C MET A 236 -12.58 -61.11 7.04
N ALA A 237 -13.80 -60.79 6.61
CA ALA A 237 -14.74 -61.76 6.06
C ALA A 237 -14.35 -62.28 4.67
N GLU A 238 -13.65 -61.47 3.88
CA GLU A 238 -13.16 -61.83 2.54
C GLU A 238 -11.85 -62.64 2.56
N MET A 239 -11.20 -62.81 3.73
CA MET A 239 -9.97 -63.58 3.83
C MET A 239 -10.22 -65.10 3.84
N PRO A 240 -9.47 -65.88 3.01
CA PRO A 240 -9.69 -67.31 2.84
C PRO A 240 -9.27 -68.19 4.03
N TYR A 241 -8.59 -67.63 5.05
CA TYR A 241 -8.19 -68.33 6.27
C TYR A 241 -8.70 -67.58 7.51
N GLN A 242 -9.22 -68.31 8.50
CA GLN A 242 -9.56 -67.72 9.80
C GLN A 242 -8.28 -67.30 10.53
N MET A 243 -8.02 -65.99 10.49
CA MET A 243 -6.94 -65.35 11.25
C MET A 243 -7.25 -65.39 12.76
N ASP A 244 -6.22 -65.58 13.59
CA ASP A 244 -6.34 -65.59 15.05
C ASP A 244 -6.82 -64.23 15.59
N GLU A 245 -7.63 -64.25 16.65
CA GLU A 245 -8.22 -63.02 17.21
C GLU A 245 -7.16 -62.07 17.79
N ASN A 246 -6.05 -62.58 18.32
CA ASN A 246 -4.97 -61.70 18.80
C ASN A 246 -4.28 -60.96 17.64
N GLU A 247 -4.15 -61.61 16.49
CA GLU A 247 -3.55 -61.02 15.31
C GLU A 247 -4.47 -59.95 14.70
N LYS A 248 -5.79 -60.22 14.67
CA LYS A 248 -6.81 -59.20 14.30
C LYS A 248 -6.76 -57.98 15.19
N GLN A 249 -6.70 -58.17 16.52
CA GLN A 249 -6.59 -57.04 17.46
C GLN A 249 -5.29 -56.24 17.28
N LYS A 250 -4.19 -56.91 16.94
CA LYS A 250 -2.91 -56.26 16.67
C LYS A 250 -2.99 -55.40 15.41
N ILE A 251 -3.57 -55.93 14.32
CA ILE A 251 -3.79 -55.20 13.06
C ILE A 251 -4.72 -54.00 13.30
N TRP A 252 -5.82 -54.20 14.02
CA TRP A 252 -6.75 -53.13 14.39
C TRP A 252 -6.05 -51.97 15.13
N LYS A 253 -5.28 -52.30 16.19
CA LYS A 253 -4.56 -51.30 16.99
C LYS A 253 -3.46 -50.60 16.21
N GLN A 254 -2.78 -51.30 15.30
CA GLN A 254 -1.64 -50.76 14.57
C GLN A 254 -2.06 -49.93 13.34
N PHE A 255 -3.11 -50.33 12.64
CA PHE A 255 -3.48 -49.74 11.36
C PHE A 255 -4.77 -48.92 11.41
N HIS A 256 -5.79 -49.32 12.17
CA HIS A 256 -7.09 -48.62 12.15
C HIS A 256 -7.25 -47.59 13.28
N LEU A 257 -6.83 -47.94 14.50
CA LEU A 257 -6.92 -47.06 15.66
C LEU A 257 -6.21 -45.70 15.49
N PRO A 258 -5.02 -45.61 14.85
CA PRO A 258 -4.37 -44.33 14.62
C PRO A 258 -5.14 -43.41 13.67
N HIS A 259 -5.91 -43.96 12.71
CA HIS A 259 -6.74 -43.15 11.81
C HIS A 259 -7.92 -42.53 12.55
N ILE A 260 -8.55 -43.29 13.46
CA ILE A 260 -9.68 -42.82 14.29
C ILE A 260 -9.24 -41.71 15.25
N ASN A 261 -7.98 -41.73 15.69
CA ASN A 261 -7.44 -40.72 16.61
C ASN A 261 -6.93 -39.45 15.89
N LYS A 262 -6.82 -39.45 14.56
CA LYS A 262 -6.42 -38.28 13.75
C LYS A 262 -7.66 -37.46 13.35
N VAL A 263 -8.41 -37.01 14.34
CA VAL A 263 -9.53 -36.07 14.12
C VAL A 263 -9.00 -34.64 14.22
N THR A 264 -9.54 -33.75 13.39
CA THR A 264 -9.24 -32.32 13.44
C THR A 264 -9.60 -31.75 14.82
N ASP A 265 -8.63 -31.10 15.47
CA ASP A 265 -8.86 -30.36 16.72
C ASP A 265 -9.58 -29.03 16.43
N PHE A 266 -10.91 -29.10 16.24
CA PHE A 266 -11.72 -27.92 15.97
C PHE A 266 -11.66 -26.88 17.10
N GLN A 267 -11.49 -27.31 18.35
CA GLN A 267 -11.39 -26.40 19.50
C GLN A 267 -10.11 -25.56 19.40
N GLY A 268 -8.95 -26.21 19.24
CA GLY A 268 -7.68 -25.53 19.07
C GLY A 268 -7.68 -24.61 17.85
N VAL A 269 -8.27 -25.05 16.73
CA VAL A 269 -8.44 -24.25 15.53
C VAL A 269 -9.26 -22.99 15.80
N PHE A 270 -10.46 -23.12 16.38
CA PHE A 270 -11.34 -21.97 16.62
C PHE A 270 -10.71 -20.95 17.56
N VAL A 271 -10.14 -21.42 18.69
CA VAL A 271 -9.42 -20.57 19.64
C VAL A 271 -8.30 -19.82 18.92
N SER A 272 -7.47 -20.52 18.14
CA SER A 272 -6.35 -19.89 17.43
C SER A 272 -6.78 -18.79 16.46
N TYR A 273 -7.92 -18.95 15.78
CA TYR A 273 -8.43 -17.95 14.83
C TYR A 273 -9.06 -16.75 15.53
N PHE A 274 -9.83 -16.96 16.60
CA PHE A 274 -10.43 -15.85 17.35
C PHE A 274 -9.40 -15.07 18.16
N GLU A 275 -8.39 -15.73 18.75
CA GLU A 275 -7.24 -15.05 19.35
C GLU A 275 -6.51 -14.18 18.33
N LYS A 276 -6.29 -14.71 17.12
CA LYS A 276 -5.66 -13.95 16.02
C LYS A 276 -6.50 -12.74 15.62
N SER A 277 -7.82 -12.89 15.51
CA SER A 277 -8.75 -11.78 15.26
C SER A 277 -8.67 -10.70 16.35
N HIS A 278 -8.52 -11.09 17.61
CA HIS A 278 -8.33 -10.16 18.73
C HIS A 278 -6.99 -9.42 18.67
N VAL A 279 -5.90 -10.12 18.36
CA VAL A 279 -4.58 -9.50 18.16
C VAL A 279 -4.63 -8.53 16.98
N VAL A 280 -5.30 -8.89 15.88
CA VAL A 280 -5.44 -7.99 14.74
C VAL A 280 -6.19 -6.71 15.13
N GLU A 281 -7.30 -6.83 15.86
CA GLU A 281 -8.08 -5.66 16.30
C GLU A 281 -7.28 -4.76 17.25
N LYS A 282 -6.53 -5.33 18.19
CA LYS A 282 -5.84 -4.56 19.23
C LYS A 282 -4.49 -4.01 18.82
N GLU A 283 -3.73 -4.73 18.01
CA GLU A 283 -2.34 -4.41 17.72
C GLU A 283 -2.16 -3.99 16.25
N VAL A 284 -2.66 -4.79 15.32
CA VAL A 284 -2.41 -4.60 13.89
C VAL A 284 -3.15 -3.40 13.33
N ILE A 285 -4.45 -3.28 13.61
CA ILE A 285 -5.28 -2.19 13.06
C ILE A 285 -4.77 -0.82 13.52
N PRO A 286 -4.53 -0.55 14.83
CA PRO A 286 -4.00 0.73 15.27
C PRO A 286 -2.62 1.05 14.68
N LEU A 287 -1.73 0.05 14.61
CA LEU A 287 -0.39 0.21 14.04
C LEU A 287 -0.46 0.64 12.56
N LEU A 288 -1.28 -0.06 11.76
CA LEU A 288 -1.47 0.25 10.35
C LEU A 288 -2.15 1.60 10.15
N SER A 289 -3.16 1.93 10.97
CA SER A 289 -3.86 3.22 10.92
C SER A 289 -2.91 4.39 11.15
N VAL A 290 -2.03 4.30 12.15
CA VAL A 290 -1.03 5.34 12.44
C VAL A 290 0.01 5.42 11.32
N ALA A 291 0.51 4.28 10.85
CA ALA A 291 1.54 4.24 9.81
C ALA A 291 1.03 4.81 8.47
N ILE A 292 -0.15 4.39 8.01
CA ILE A 292 -0.74 4.88 6.76
C ILE A 292 -1.11 6.37 6.87
N SER A 293 -1.62 6.80 8.03
CA SER A 293 -2.00 8.19 8.25
C SER A 293 -0.77 9.10 8.24
N ASN A 294 0.32 8.70 8.90
CA ASN A 294 1.57 9.45 8.87
C ASN A 294 2.17 9.52 7.46
N PHE A 295 2.21 8.39 6.75
CA PHE A 295 2.70 8.35 5.38
C PHE A 295 1.89 9.28 4.47
N ASN A 296 0.56 9.16 4.47
CA ASN A 296 -0.32 10.00 3.67
C ASN A 296 -0.18 11.48 4.05
N THR A 297 -0.14 11.79 5.36
CA THR A 297 0.00 13.17 5.85
C THR A 297 1.31 13.77 5.36
N TYR A 298 2.44 13.08 5.49
CA TYR A 298 3.72 13.63 5.02
C TYR A 298 3.79 13.72 3.50
N ASN A 299 3.27 12.72 2.78
CA ASN A 299 3.22 12.74 1.31
C ASN A 299 2.37 13.91 0.79
N GLU A 300 1.19 14.12 1.38
CA GLU A 300 0.26 15.20 1.03
C GLU A 300 0.69 16.58 1.53
N THR A 301 1.32 16.67 2.71
CA THR A 301 1.75 17.96 3.30
C THR A 301 2.95 18.51 2.56
N PHE A 302 3.96 17.66 2.31
CA PHE A 302 5.17 18.13 1.65
C PHE A 302 5.01 18.22 0.13
N ARG A 303 4.12 17.39 -0.46
CA ARG A 303 3.94 17.22 -1.91
C ARG A 303 5.27 17.29 -2.65
N VAL A 304 6.26 16.55 -2.14
CA VAL A 304 7.68 16.77 -2.47
C VAL A 304 7.87 16.83 -3.97
N LYS A 305 7.23 15.94 -4.73
CA LYS A 305 7.24 15.94 -6.20
C LYS A 305 6.69 17.24 -6.81
N GLU A 306 5.49 17.65 -6.45
CA GLU A 306 4.83 18.85 -7.00
C GLU A 306 5.62 20.12 -6.66
N THR A 307 6.01 20.26 -5.39
CA THR A 307 6.80 21.39 -4.89
C THR A 307 8.16 21.46 -5.60
N THR A 308 8.85 20.31 -5.77
CA THR A 308 10.12 20.25 -6.49
C THR A 308 9.99 20.68 -7.94
N LEU A 309 8.96 20.21 -8.66
CA LEU A 309 8.74 20.59 -10.05
C LEU A 309 8.48 22.10 -10.19
N LYS A 310 7.67 22.69 -9.29
CA LYS A 310 7.42 24.14 -9.26
C LYS A 310 8.69 24.94 -9.02
N VAL A 311 9.53 24.53 -8.07
CA VAL A 311 10.80 25.22 -7.78
C VAL A 311 11.78 25.12 -8.95
N ILE A 312 11.93 23.96 -9.57
CA ILE A 312 12.78 23.83 -10.78
C ILE A 312 12.27 24.74 -11.90
N THR A 313 10.96 24.82 -12.09
CA THR A 313 10.34 25.69 -13.10
C THR A 313 10.62 27.16 -12.81
N LEU A 314 10.51 27.57 -11.54
CA LEU A 314 10.82 28.93 -11.10
C LEU A 314 12.30 29.29 -11.31
N ILE A 315 13.23 28.37 -11.01
CA ILE A 315 14.66 28.57 -11.24
C ILE A 315 14.95 28.72 -12.73
N MET A 316 14.39 27.84 -13.57
CA MET A 316 14.54 27.91 -15.03
C MET A 316 13.96 29.20 -15.60
N PHE A 317 12.80 29.63 -15.12
CA PHE A 317 12.18 30.90 -15.51
C PHE A 317 13.07 32.09 -15.17
N ASN A 318 13.61 32.16 -13.94
CA ASN A 318 14.51 33.24 -13.53
C ASN A 318 15.84 33.22 -14.29
N MET A 319 16.39 32.05 -14.61
CA MET A 319 17.59 31.96 -15.45
C MET A 319 17.34 32.51 -16.87
N LEU A 320 16.20 32.20 -17.48
CA LEU A 320 15.88 32.66 -18.83
C LEU A 320 15.54 34.16 -18.87
N PHE A 321 14.62 34.62 -18.01
CA PHE A 321 14.08 35.98 -18.06
C PHE A 321 14.79 36.98 -17.16
N GLY A 322 15.40 36.52 -16.06
CA GLY A 322 16.08 37.39 -15.09
C GLY A 322 17.59 37.51 -15.31
N VAL A 323 18.21 36.54 -16.00
CA VAL A 323 19.66 36.51 -16.23
C VAL A 323 20.00 36.58 -17.71
N LEU A 324 19.54 35.61 -18.51
CA LEU A 324 19.89 35.55 -19.94
C LEU A 324 19.28 36.70 -20.75
N LEU A 325 17.98 36.97 -20.60
CA LEU A 325 17.31 38.03 -21.35
C LEU A 325 17.93 39.42 -21.07
N PRO A 326 18.17 39.85 -19.82
CA PRO A 326 18.81 41.14 -19.54
C PRO A 326 20.24 41.23 -20.07
N LEU A 327 21.04 40.16 -19.97
CA LEU A 327 22.41 40.15 -20.52
C LEU A 327 22.41 40.30 -22.05
N VAL A 328 21.50 39.58 -22.73
CA VAL A 328 21.36 39.70 -24.19
C VAL A 328 20.85 41.07 -24.59
N THR A 329 19.86 41.62 -23.89
CA THR A 329 19.34 42.97 -24.19
C THR A 329 20.34 44.08 -23.88
N LEU A 330 21.15 43.95 -22.83
CA LEU A 330 22.20 44.91 -22.49
C LEU A 330 23.27 44.96 -23.57
N ASN A 331 23.76 43.81 -24.04
CA ASN A 331 24.71 43.76 -25.16
C ASN A 331 24.11 44.28 -26.48
N LEU A 332 22.82 44.06 -26.74
CA LEU A 332 22.14 44.65 -27.90
C LEU A 332 21.99 46.17 -27.78
N LEU A 333 21.74 46.71 -26.58
CA LEU A 333 21.58 48.15 -26.35
C LEU A 333 22.91 48.90 -26.43
N VAL A 334 23.99 48.29 -25.90
CA VAL A 334 25.36 48.84 -25.97
C VAL A 334 25.94 48.69 -27.37
N GLY A 335 25.57 47.63 -28.10
CA GLY A 335 26.02 47.33 -29.47
C GLY A 335 25.41 48.19 -30.60
N VAL A 336 24.69 49.28 -30.29
CA VAL A 336 24.03 50.15 -31.29
C VAL A 336 25.04 50.90 -32.20
N GLN A 337 26.34 50.88 -31.89
CA GLN A 337 27.43 51.28 -32.81
C GLN A 337 28.02 50.05 -33.55
N PHE A 338 27.18 49.30 -34.27
CA PHE A 338 27.58 48.04 -34.90
C PHE A 338 28.45 48.26 -36.15
N GLU A 339 29.78 48.19 -36.01
CA GLU A 339 30.69 48.04 -37.14
C GLU A 339 30.74 46.57 -37.58
N TRP A 340 30.44 46.29 -38.85
CA TRP A 340 30.43 44.94 -39.44
C TRP A 340 31.77 44.20 -39.33
N SER A 341 32.87 44.92 -39.07
CA SER A 341 34.21 44.37 -38.78
C SER A 341 34.26 43.55 -37.47
N ASN A 342 33.37 43.82 -36.51
CA ASN A 342 33.37 43.20 -35.19
C ASN A 342 32.30 42.10 -35.01
N PHE A 343 31.64 41.68 -36.09
CA PHE A 343 30.59 40.65 -36.06
C PHE A 343 31.05 39.34 -35.41
N TRP A 344 32.28 38.90 -35.71
CA TRP A 344 32.86 37.69 -35.13
C TRP A 344 33.13 37.81 -33.63
N PHE A 345 33.57 38.97 -33.16
CA PHE A 345 33.80 39.23 -31.74
C PHE A 345 32.49 39.30 -30.96
N SER A 346 31.48 40.00 -31.48
CA SER A 346 30.15 40.05 -30.85
C SER A 346 29.47 38.67 -30.83
N SER A 347 29.58 37.89 -31.92
CA SER A 347 29.07 36.52 -31.96
C SER A 347 29.80 35.58 -31.01
N PHE A 348 31.10 35.79 -30.81
CA PHE A 348 31.91 35.01 -29.86
C PHE A 348 31.46 35.24 -28.40
N GLU A 349 31.13 36.46 -28.00
CA GLU A 349 30.59 36.75 -26.66
C GLU A 349 29.26 36.03 -26.40
N TYR A 350 28.33 36.04 -27.36
CA TYR A 350 27.08 35.28 -27.24
C TYR A 350 27.31 33.78 -27.24
N PHE A 351 28.29 33.28 -28.00
CA PHE A 351 28.68 31.88 -27.99
C PHE A 351 29.24 31.48 -26.63
N VAL A 352 30.11 32.28 -26.02
CA VAL A 352 30.66 32.04 -24.68
C VAL A 352 29.56 32.12 -23.62
N LEU A 353 28.65 33.09 -23.70
CA LEU A 353 27.48 33.20 -22.82
C LEU A 353 26.60 31.95 -22.92
N PHE A 354 26.29 31.50 -24.15
CA PHE A 354 25.49 30.31 -24.37
C PHE A 354 26.21 29.05 -23.86
N LEU A 355 27.49 28.87 -24.19
CA LEU A 355 28.28 27.71 -23.77
C LEU A 355 28.39 27.61 -22.25
N THR A 356 28.49 28.74 -21.55
CA THR A 356 28.58 28.78 -20.08
C THR A 356 27.21 28.60 -19.41
N MET A 357 26.12 29.08 -20.01
CA MET A 357 24.76 28.96 -19.44
C MET A 357 24.05 27.65 -19.80
N PHE A 358 24.38 27.05 -20.95
CA PHE A 358 23.77 25.82 -21.44
C PHE A 358 23.82 24.65 -20.45
N PRO A 359 24.95 24.36 -19.75
CA PRO A 359 25.01 23.30 -18.75
C PRO A 359 23.96 23.44 -17.64
N TYR A 360 23.67 24.68 -17.20
CA TYR A 360 22.68 24.93 -16.14
C TYR A 360 21.25 24.71 -16.63
N LEU A 361 20.93 25.16 -17.85
CA LEU A 361 19.63 24.91 -18.47
C LEU A 361 19.41 23.41 -18.72
N TRP A 362 20.46 22.72 -19.18
CA TRP A 362 20.43 21.28 -19.37
C TRP A 362 20.24 20.54 -18.04
N ALA A 363 20.97 20.92 -16.99
CA ALA A 363 20.84 20.33 -15.66
C ALA A 363 19.43 20.53 -15.07
N GLY A 364 18.87 21.74 -15.20
CA GLY A 364 17.50 22.02 -14.76
C GLY A 364 16.46 21.17 -15.50
N LYS A 365 16.59 21.03 -16.82
CA LYS A 365 15.72 20.16 -17.63
C LYS A 365 15.89 18.68 -17.24
N PHE A 366 17.13 18.22 -17.10
CA PHE A 366 17.43 16.84 -16.68
C PHE A 366 16.82 16.51 -15.32
N LEU A 367 16.97 17.39 -14.33
CA LEU A 367 16.37 17.23 -13.01
C LEU A 367 14.85 17.24 -13.07
N PHE A 368 14.24 18.14 -13.85
CA PHE A 368 12.79 18.17 -14.06
C PHE A 368 12.27 16.83 -14.60
N ASP A 369 12.90 16.32 -15.66
CA ASP A 369 12.52 15.04 -16.29
C ASP A 369 12.72 13.86 -15.33
N LYS A 370 13.79 13.89 -14.52
CA LYS A 370 14.07 12.86 -13.51
C LYS A 370 13.02 12.87 -12.41
N VAL A 371 12.68 14.03 -11.84
CA VAL A 371 11.68 14.17 -10.78
C VAL A 371 10.28 13.82 -11.29
N LYS A 372 9.95 14.19 -12.52
CA LYS A 372 8.67 13.84 -13.14
C LYS A 372 8.47 12.32 -13.23
N LYS A 373 9.55 11.59 -13.53
CA LYS A 373 9.58 10.11 -13.60
C LYS A 373 9.66 9.41 -12.24
N LEU A 374 9.92 10.12 -11.15
CA LEU A 374 9.88 9.52 -9.82
C LEU A 374 8.43 9.19 -9.45
N ASN A 375 8.16 7.91 -9.23
CA ASN A 375 6.96 7.47 -8.54
C ASN A 375 7.26 7.56 -7.04
N PHE A 376 6.93 8.71 -6.45
CA PHE A 376 6.53 8.71 -5.06
C PHE A 376 5.18 8.00 -5.07
N ALA A 377 5.13 6.79 -4.52
CA ALA A 377 3.89 6.04 -4.38
C ALA A 377 2.82 6.95 -3.76
#